data_AF-A0A7X8F9C2-F1
#
_entry.id   AF-A0A7X8F9C2-F1
#
_cell.length_a   1.000
_cell.length_b   1.000
_cell.length_c   1.000
_cell.angle_alpha   90.00
_cell.angle_beta   90.00
_cell.angle_gamma   90.00
#
_symmetry.space_group_name_H-M   'P 1'
#
loop_
_entity.id
_entity.type
_entity.pdbx_description
1 polymer ?
#
loop_
_entity_poly.entity_id
_entity_poly.type
_entity_poly.pdbx_seq_one_letter_code
_entity_poly.pdbx_strand_id
1 'polypeptide(L)' 'EGITPELWNYHIGGYQVLHKYLKDRKGKTLADPIHYCRIATALAHTIELQEQIDEIIDPVLRKPRDSGQ' A
#
# COMPACT_ATOMS: atom_id res chain seq x y z
N GLU A 1 7.89 -15.75 -5.15
CA GLU A 1 7.55 -14.60 -4.29
C GLU A 1 7.76 -13.32 -5.07
N GLY A 2 6.94 -12.30 -4.85
CA GLY A 2 6.87 -11.12 -5.72
C GLY A 2 5.79 -10.15 -5.24
N ILE A 3 5.20 -9.39 -6.16
CA ILE A 3 4.11 -8.46 -5.84
C ILE A 3 2.90 -9.24 -5.31
N THR A 4 2.52 -9.02 -4.05
CA THR A 4 1.33 -9.62 -3.43
C THR A 4 0.06 -8.96 -3.98
N PRO A 5 -1.12 -9.60 -3.87
CA PRO A 5 -2.38 -8.95 -4.26
C PRO A 5 -2.63 -7.65 -3.50
N GLU A 6 -2.31 -7.60 -2.21
CA GLU A 6 -2.41 -6.40 -1.39
C GLU A 6 -1.52 -5.27 -1.94
N LEU A 7 -0.24 -5.57 -2.19
CA LEU A 7 0.71 -4.61 -2.74
C LEU A 7 0.30 -4.13 -4.14
N TRP A 8 -0.19 -5.06 -4.98
CA TRP A 8 -0.73 -4.73 -6.29
C TRP A 8 -1.91 -3.79 -6.14
N ASN A 9 -2.85 -4.09 -5.24
CA ASN A 9 -4.07 -3.34 -5.01
C ASN A 9 -3.89 -2.12 -4.09
N TYR A 10 -2.66 -1.75 -3.74
CA TYR A 10 -2.42 -0.57 -2.91
C TYR A 10 -2.75 0.72 -3.67
N HIS A 11 -3.58 1.56 -3.05
CA HIS A 11 -4.08 2.80 -3.62
C HIS A 11 -3.54 4.03 -2.90
N ILE A 12 -3.17 5.05 -3.69
CA ILE A 12 -2.97 6.41 -3.19
C ILE A 12 -3.92 7.32 -3.97
N GLY A 13 -4.89 7.90 -3.26
CA GLY A 13 -6.03 8.55 -3.89
C GLY A 13 -6.81 7.57 -4.77
N GLY A 14 -7.16 7.97 -5.99
CA GLY A 14 -7.89 7.13 -6.95
C GLY A 14 -7.03 6.19 -7.80
N TYR A 15 -5.75 6.00 -7.47
CA TYR A 15 -4.82 5.25 -8.31
C TYR A 15 -4.22 4.06 -7.61
N GLN A 16 -4.31 2.91 -8.26
CA GLN A 16 -3.51 1.73 -7.95
C GLN A 16 -2.07 1.96 -8.41
N VAL A 17 -1.13 2.13 -7.47
CA VAL A 17 0.19 2.73 -7.74
C VAL A 17 1.02 1.92 -8.73
N LEU A 18 1.17 0.62 -8.48
CA LEU A 18 1.97 -0.27 -9.33
C LEU A 18 1.36 -0.43 -10.72
N HIS A 19 0.04 -0.60 -10.80
CA HIS A 19 -0.66 -0.69 -12.07
C HIS A 19 -0.56 0.61 -12.89
N LYS A 20 -0.74 1.77 -12.26
CA LYS A 20 -0.59 3.08 -12.91
C LYS A 20 0.82 3.27 -13.46
N TYR A 21 1.86 2.91 -12.70
CA TYR A 21 3.25 3.03 -13.14
C TYR A 21 3.52 2.27 -14.45
N LEU A 22 3.02 1.03 -14.55
CA LEU A 22 3.16 0.19 -15.74
C LEU A 22 2.30 0.71 -16.90
N LYS A 23 1.06 1.11 -16.62
CA LYS A 23 0.13 1.68 -17.63
C LYS A 23 0.72 2.91 -18.30
N ASP A 24 1.29 3.84 -17.53
CA ASP A 24 1.85 5.11 -18.02
C ASP A 24 3.15 4.90 -18.84
N ARG A 25 3.72 3.68 -18.79
CA ARG A 25 4.94 3.27 -19.51
C ARG A 25 4.67 2.25 -20.62
N LYS A 26 3.41 1.90 -20.88
CA LYS A 26 3.06 1.01 -21.99
C LYS A 26 3.59 1.58 -23.31
N GLY A 27 4.32 0.77 -24.07
CA GLY A 27 4.94 1.19 -25.34
C GLY A 27 6.27 1.92 -25.20
N LYS A 28 6.78 2.12 -23.97
CA LYS A 28 8.13 2.61 -23.71
C LYS A 28 9.00 1.45 -23.23
N THR A 29 10.29 1.47 -23.56
CA THR A 29 11.25 0.53 -22.96
C THR A 29 11.25 0.73 -21.45
N LEU A 30 11.09 -0.34 -20.69
CA LEU A 30 11.28 -0.32 -19.25
C LEU A 30 12.79 -0.20 -18.99
N ALA A 31 13.32 1.03 -19.11
CA ALA A 31 14.75 1.30 -19.02
C ALA A 31 15.31 0.99 -17.62
N ASP A 32 14.46 0.98 -16.59
CA ASP A 32 14.85 0.73 -15.22
C ASP A 32 13.82 -0.17 -14.48
N PRO A 33 13.97 -1.51 -14.55
CA PRO A 33 13.18 -2.44 -13.75
C PRO A 33 13.48 -2.33 -12.24
N ILE A 34 14.68 -1.85 -11.86
CA ILE A 34 15.07 -1.67 -10.45
C ILE A 34 14.22 -0.57 -9.81
N HIS A 35 13.89 0.49 -10.55
CA HIS A 35 13.02 1.55 -10.06
C HIS A 35 11.61 1.03 -9.71
N TYR A 36 11.05 0.15 -10.55
CA TYR A 36 9.75 -0.47 -10.25
C TYR A 36 9.81 -1.34 -8.99
N CYS A 37 10.88 -2.13 -8.83
CA CYS A 37 11.10 -2.91 -7.61
C CYS A 37 11.23 -2.01 -6.38
N ARG A 38 11.95 -0.89 -6.47
CA ARG A 38 12.07 0.08 -5.36
C ARG A 38 10.72 0.67 -4.95
N ILE A 39 9.85 0.98 -5.91
CA ILE A 39 8.48 1.42 -5.61
C ILE A 39 7.72 0.33 -4.87
N ALA A 40 7.77 -0.92 -5.35
CA ALA A 40 7.12 -2.04 -4.69
C ALA A 40 7.64 -2.24 -3.25
N THR A 41 8.96 -2.19 -3.04
CA THR A 41 9.57 -2.29 -1.71
C THR A 41 9.13 -1.15 -0.79
N ALA A 42 9.09 0.08 -1.28
CA ALA A 42 8.63 1.22 -0.49
C ALA A 42 7.15 1.09 -0.07
N LEU A 43 6.30 0.59 -0.96
CA LEU A 43 4.88 0.34 -0.65
C LEU A 43 4.73 -0.79 0.38
N ALA A 44 5.53 -1.86 0.30
CA ALA A 44 5.48 -2.94 1.28
C ALA A 44 5.80 -2.44 2.69
N HIS A 45 6.89 -1.67 2.86
CA HIS A 45 7.21 -1.04 4.14
C HIS A 45 6.15 -0.04 4.60
N THR A 46 5.46 0.63 3.66
CA THR A 46 4.37 1.55 4.02
C THR A 46 3.20 0.80 4.64
N ILE A 47 2.79 -0.32 4.04
CA ILE A 47 1.73 -1.19 4.56
C ILE A 47 2.10 -1.70 5.96
N GLU A 48 3.30 -2.26 6.11
CA GLU A 48 3.79 -2.76 7.40
C GLU A 48 3.78 -1.68 8.49
N LEU A 49 4.15 -0.44 8.16
CA LEU A 49 4.12 0.68 9.11
C LEU A 49 2.70 1.13 9.42
N GLN A 50 1.79 1.13 8.44
CA GLN A 50 0.38 1.46 8.67
C GLN A 50 -0.27 0.46 9.62
N GLU A 51 -0.02 -0.85 9.43
CA GLU A 51 -0.51 -1.89 10.32
C GLU A 51 -0.01 -1.70 11.76
N GLN A 52 1.28 -1.41 11.94
CA GLN A 52 1.85 -1.11 13.26
C GLN A 52 1.23 0.13 13.92
N ILE A 53 0.94 1.16 13.13
CA ILE A 53 0.26 2.37 13.64
C ILE A 53 -1.16 2.01 14.07
N ASP A 54 -1.90 1.27 13.25
CA ASP A 54 -3.26 0.85 13.55
C ASP A 54 -3.31 0.00 14.82
N GLU A 55 -2.37 -0.93 15.04
CA GLU A 55 -2.26 -1.70 16.29
C GLU A 55 -2.14 -0.84 17.55
N ILE A 56 -1.42 0.29 17.46
CA ILE A 56 -1.21 1.21 18.58
C ILE A 56 -2.42 2.14 18.78
N ILE A 57 -3.03 2.58 17.68
CA ILE A 57 -4.02 3.66 17.68
C ILE A 57 -5.47 3.14 17.76
N ASP A 58 -5.79 1.97 17.19
CA ASP A 58 -7.15 1.40 17.21
C ASP A 58 -7.74 1.27 18.62
N PRO A 59 -7.01 0.76 19.63
CA PRO A 59 -7.53 0.64 20.99
C PRO A 59 -7.85 1.99 21.64
N VAL A 60 -7.14 3.05 21.24
CA VAL A 60 -7.34 4.42 21.75
C VAL A 60 -8.53 5.08 21.08
N LEU A 61 -8.69 4.88 19.77
CA LEU A 61 -9.78 5.48 18.99
C LEU A 61 -11.12 4.73 19.15
N ARG A 62 -11.08 3.41 19.36
CA ARG A 62 -12.27 2.63 19.71
C ARG A 62 -12.60 2.85 21.18
N LYS A 63 -13.38 3.89 21.49
CA LYS A 63 -14.06 3.99 22.80
C LYS A 63 -14.78 2.67 23.09
N PRO A 64 -14.77 2.16 24.34
CA PRO A 64 -15.70 1.10 24.71
C PRO A 64 -17.09 1.58 24.34
N ARG A 65 -17.81 0.78 23.54
CA ARG A 65 -19.23 1.02 23.26
C ARG A 65 -19.88 1.30 24.61
N ASP A 66 -20.49 2.47 24.77
CA ASP A 66 -21.34 2.76 25.91
C ASP A 66 -22.23 1.53 26.10
N SER A 67 -22.01 0.83 27.20
CA SER A 67 -22.89 -0.20 27.71
C SER A 67 -24.18 0.50 28.11
N GLY A 68 -25.02 0.77 27.11
CA GLY A 68 -26.32 1.37 27.24
C GLY A 68 -27.32 0.51 26.47
N GLN A 69 -27.61 -0.66 27.01
CA GLN A 69 -28.96 -1.19 27.22
C GLN A 69 -28.90 -2.46 28.08
#